data_AF-A0A7W1F1C2-F1
#
_entry.id   AF-A0A7W1F1C2-F1
#
_cell.length_a   1.000
_cell.length_b   1.000
_cell.length_c   1.000
_cell.angle_alpha   90.00
_cell.angle_beta   90.00
_cell.angle_gamma   90.00
#
_symmetry.space_group_name_H-M   'P 1'
#
loop_
_entity.id
_entity.type
_entity.pdbx_description
1 polymer ?
#
loop_
_entity_poly.entity_id
_entity_poly.type
_entity_poly.pdbx_seq_one_letter_code
_entity_poly.pdbx_strand_id
1 'polypeptide(L)'
;MRAGSRRFRGVGACALAAAALAAVSCAARQPAARSVDGVTYGTTVQPFRQRWWHYYERGVSWSRGGFWDEAERDFRACLATRADDSRRARTYGMHFVQCFVHRELAAVLIERGRLDEAERELRLSAAQEPSAKAEHLLQRIATLRASARGAPAPQPAPIADELAAAVPPSLTLHSV
;
A
#
# COMPACT_ATOMS: atom_id res chain seq x y z
N MET A 1 -7.18 -70.84 -33.34
CA MET A 1 -7.42 -69.40 -33.67
C MET A 1 -7.80 -68.67 -32.39
N ARG A 2 -7.18 -67.51 -32.14
CA ARG A 2 -7.31 -66.70 -30.92
C ARG A 2 -8.68 -66.00 -30.86
N ALA A 3 -9.28 -65.90 -29.68
CA ALA A 3 -10.18 -64.79 -29.37
C ALA A 3 -10.05 -64.46 -27.87
N GLY A 4 -9.47 -63.29 -27.61
CA GLY A 4 -9.08 -62.80 -26.31
C GLY A 4 -10.23 -62.16 -25.52
N SER A 5 -10.09 -62.27 -24.21
CA SER A 5 -10.80 -61.56 -23.15
C SER A 5 -10.82 -60.05 -23.33
N ARG A 6 -11.95 -59.39 -23.01
CA ARG A 6 -11.96 -57.97 -22.61
C ARG A 6 -12.67 -57.81 -21.27
N ARG A 7 -11.88 -57.50 -20.24
CA ARG A 7 -12.33 -57.11 -18.90
C ARG A 7 -12.76 -55.64 -18.94
N PHE A 8 -14.05 -55.38 -18.67
CA PHE A 8 -14.54 -54.03 -18.40
C PHE A 8 -14.08 -53.62 -16.99
N ARG A 9 -13.11 -52.71 -16.91
CA ARG A 9 -12.78 -51.94 -15.71
C ARG A 9 -12.64 -50.50 -16.14
N GLY A 10 -13.57 -49.62 -15.73
CA GLY A 10 -13.40 -48.18 -15.94
C GLY A 10 -14.71 -47.40 -16.01
N VAL A 11 -15.45 -47.30 -14.90
CA VAL A 11 -16.51 -46.28 -14.77
C VAL A 11 -16.42 -45.53 -13.42
N GLY A 12 -15.75 -46.07 -12.40
CA GLY A 12 -15.68 -45.44 -11.07
C GLY A 12 -14.71 -44.27 -10.90
N ALA A 13 -13.76 -44.06 -11.81
CA ALA A 13 -12.67 -43.09 -11.62
C ALA A 13 -12.98 -41.66 -12.11
N CYS A 14 -13.93 -41.48 -13.04
CA CYS A 14 -14.21 -40.16 -13.62
C CYS A 14 -15.13 -39.27 -12.76
N ALA A 15 -16.00 -39.85 -11.93
CA ALA A 15 -16.98 -39.07 -11.16
C ALA A 15 -16.35 -38.30 -9.98
N LEU A 16 -15.29 -38.84 -9.37
CA LEU A 16 -14.61 -38.21 -8.23
C LEU A 16 -13.69 -37.04 -8.64
N ALA A 17 -13.20 -37.04 -9.89
CA ALA A 17 -12.35 -35.95 -10.40
C ALA A 17 -13.14 -34.66 -10.68
N ALA A 18 -14.42 -34.76 -11.07
CA ALA A 18 -15.26 -33.60 -11.38
C ALA A 18 -15.71 -32.83 -10.13
N ALA A 19 -15.90 -33.51 -9.00
CA ALA A 19 -16.27 -32.87 -7.73
C ALA A 19 -15.11 -32.08 -7.09
N ALA A 20 -13.86 -32.47 -7.36
CA ALA A 20 -12.67 -31.79 -6.85
C ALA A 20 -12.37 -30.47 -7.59
N LEU A 21 -12.81 -30.31 -8.85
CA LEU A 21 -12.60 -29.10 -9.65
C LEU A 21 -13.54 -27.95 -9.29
N ALA A 22 -14.70 -28.23 -8.68
CA ALA A 22 -15.65 -27.20 -8.27
C ALA A 22 -15.26 -26.46 -6.97
N ALA A 23 -14.39 -27.06 -6.14
CA ALA A 23 -13.98 -26.50 -4.85
C ALA A 23 -12.79 -25.52 -4.93
N VAL A 24 -12.14 -25.38 -6.09
CA VAL A 24 -10.88 -24.60 -6.23
C VAL A 24 -11.10 -23.22 -6.87
N SER A 25 -12.32 -22.87 -7.28
CA SER A 25 -12.62 -21.54 -7.81
C SER A 25 -12.97 -20.52 -6.72
N CYS A 26 -12.16 -20.46 -5.66
CA CYS A 26 -11.99 -19.21 -4.91
C CYS A 26 -11.02 -18.30 -5.69
N ALA A 27 -11.40 -17.90 -6.91
CA ALA A 27 -10.80 -16.73 -7.52
C ALA A 27 -11.05 -15.58 -6.52
N ALA A 28 -9.99 -15.09 -5.88
CA ALA A 28 -10.07 -14.12 -4.80
C ALA A 28 -11.00 -12.97 -5.19
N ARG A 29 -12.24 -13.01 -4.67
CA ARG A 29 -13.26 -12.01 -4.99
C ARG A 29 -12.72 -10.67 -4.49
N GLN A 30 -12.58 -9.71 -5.40
CA GLN A 30 -12.11 -8.38 -5.03
C GLN A 30 -13.08 -7.78 -4.01
N PRO A 31 -12.58 -7.05 -2.99
CA PRO A 31 -13.44 -6.39 -2.03
C PRO A 31 -14.36 -5.40 -2.76
N ALA A 32 -15.66 -5.49 -2.48
CA ALA A 32 -16.63 -4.51 -2.98
C ALA A 32 -16.39 -3.16 -2.28
N ALA A 33 -16.56 -2.06 -3.01
CA ALA A 33 -16.47 -0.70 -2.45
C ALA A 33 -17.46 -0.51 -1.29
N ARG A 34 -17.11 0.35 -0.33
CA ARG A 34 -17.94 0.63 0.87
C ARG A 34 -18.29 2.10 0.95
N SER A 35 -19.53 2.41 1.27
CA SER A 35 -19.98 3.78 1.49
C SER A 35 -20.21 4.05 2.97
N VAL A 36 -19.58 5.09 3.51
CA VAL A 36 -19.75 5.57 4.90
C VAL A 36 -19.98 7.08 4.82
N ASP A 37 -21.07 7.56 5.42
CA ASP A 37 -21.44 8.99 5.46
C ASP A 37 -21.43 9.68 4.08
N GLY A 38 -21.91 8.97 3.05
CA GLY A 38 -21.97 9.47 1.68
C GLY A 38 -20.64 9.44 0.92
N VAL A 39 -19.53 9.02 1.56
CA VAL A 39 -18.22 8.85 0.92
C VAL A 39 -18.01 7.38 0.57
N THR A 40 -17.59 7.10 -0.67
CA THR A 40 -17.33 5.74 -1.14
C THR A 40 -15.84 5.44 -1.21
N TYR A 41 -15.43 4.41 -0.46
CA TYR A 41 -14.06 3.93 -0.32
C TYR A 41 -13.83 2.63 -1.09
N GLY A 42 -12.57 2.35 -1.41
CA GLY A 42 -12.21 1.18 -2.21
C GLY A 42 -12.45 1.36 -3.70
N THR A 43 -12.38 2.60 -4.15
CA THR A 43 -12.63 3.01 -5.54
C THR A 43 -11.35 3.45 -6.23
N THR A 44 -11.36 3.41 -7.55
CA THR A 44 -10.34 3.97 -8.44
C THR A 44 -11.02 4.87 -9.46
N VAL A 45 -10.33 5.92 -9.92
CA VAL A 45 -10.84 6.84 -10.95
C VAL A 45 -11.02 6.12 -12.29
N GLN A 46 -10.12 5.18 -12.59
CA GLN A 46 -10.18 4.36 -13.80
C GLN A 46 -10.66 2.94 -13.49
N PRO A 47 -11.20 2.20 -14.48
CA PRO A 47 -11.58 0.81 -14.28
C PRO A 47 -10.43 -0.04 -13.76
N PHE A 48 -10.70 -0.87 -12.76
CA PHE A 48 -9.69 -1.65 -12.08
C PHE A 48 -9.12 -2.77 -12.98
N ARG A 49 -7.94 -2.54 -13.56
CA ARG A 49 -7.25 -3.51 -14.46
C ARG A 49 -6.03 -4.18 -13.81
N GLN A 50 -6.02 -4.32 -12.48
CA GLN A 50 -4.93 -4.98 -11.73
C GLN A 50 -3.52 -4.45 -12.06
N ARG A 51 -3.42 -3.13 -12.27
CA ARG A 51 -2.14 -2.45 -12.47
C ARG A 51 -1.67 -1.91 -11.13
N TRP A 52 -0.37 -1.81 -10.91
CA TRP A 52 0.19 -1.38 -9.62
C TRP A 52 -0.43 -0.07 -9.12
N TRP A 53 -0.68 0.90 -10.01
CA TRP A 53 -1.26 2.19 -9.63
C TRP A 53 -2.74 2.08 -9.23
N HIS A 54 -3.50 1.12 -9.79
CA HIS A 54 -4.87 0.87 -9.36
C HIS A 54 -4.91 0.30 -7.94
N TYR A 55 -3.98 -0.62 -7.62
CA TYR A 55 -3.83 -1.12 -6.26
C TYR A 55 -3.44 -0.01 -5.30
N TYR A 56 -2.46 0.83 -5.66
CA TYR A 56 -2.04 1.95 -4.83
C TYR A 56 -3.19 2.95 -4.59
N GLU A 57 -3.87 3.39 -5.65
CA GLU A 57 -5.00 4.32 -5.58
C GLU A 57 -6.13 3.76 -4.71
N ARG A 58 -6.50 2.49 -4.93
CA ARG A 58 -7.55 1.84 -4.15
C ARG A 58 -7.15 1.63 -2.69
N GLY A 59 -5.89 1.29 -2.43
CA GLY A 59 -5.34 1.18 -1.07
C GLY A 59 -5.38 2.51 -0.33
N VAL A 60 -5.07 3.63 -1.00
CA VAL A 60 -5.22 4.98 -0.45
C VAL A 60 -6.70 5.31 -0.18
N SER A 61 -7.60 4.90 -1.08
CA SER A 61 -9.04 5.04 -0.86
C SER A 61 -9.47 4.27 0.40
N TRP A 62 -9.07 3.01 0.55
CA TRP A 62 -9.36 2.21 1.74
C TRP A 62 -8.80 2.82 3.03
N SER A 63 -7.54 3.28 3.01
CA SER A 63 -6.89 3.83 4.21
C SER A 63 -7.57 5.11 4.70
N ARG A 64 -8.11 5.95 3.80
CA ARG A 64 -8.89 7.14 4.18
C ARG A 64 -10.20 6.80 4.90
N GLY A 65 -10.74 5.61 4.67
CA GLY A 65 -11.98 5.13 5.31
C GLY A 65 -11.72 4.27 6.55
N GLY A 66 -10.47 4.11 6.98
CA GLY A 66 -10.13 3.23 8.11
C GLY A 66 -10.21 1.73 7.82
N PHE A 67 -10.30 1.35 6.54
CA PHE A 67 -10.41 -0.03 6.11
C PHE A 67 -9.02 -0.66 5.98
N TRP A 68 -8.39 -0.91 7.13
CA TRP A 68 -6.96 -1.24 7.22
C TRP A 68 -6.60 -2.57 6.54
N ASP A 69 -7.45 -3.58 6.64
CA ASP A 69 -7.18 -4.90 6.04
C ASP A 69 -7.25 -4.84 4.51
N GLU A 70 -8.22 -4.11 3.97
CA GLU A 70 -8.33 -3.88 2.54
C GLU A 70 -7.18 -3.03 2.01
N ALA A 71 -6.82 -1.97 2.73
CA ALA A 71 -5.71 -1.09 2.38
C ALA A 71 -4.37 -1.85 2.37
N GLU A 72 -4.08 -2.62 3.42
CA GLU A 72 -2.86 -3.42 3.52
C GLU A 72 -2.76 -4.40 2.36
N ARG A 73 -3.84 -5.12 2.05
CA ARG A 73 -3.87 -6.08 0.94
C ARG A 73 -3.58 -5.40 -0.39
N ASP A 74 -4.18 -4.24 -0.65
CA ASP A 74 -3.94 -3.50 -1.89
C ASP A 74 -2.51 -2.94 -1.96
N PHE A 75 -1.95 -2.41 -0.87
CA PHE A 75 -0.56 -1.97 -0.86
C PHE A 75 0.42 -3.12 -1.08
N ARG A 76 0.19 -4.29 -0.48
CA ARG A 76 1.02 -5.48 -0.75
C ARG A 76 0.90 -5.96 -2.19
N ALA A 77 -0.30 -5.93 -2.77
CA ALA A 77 -0.48 -6.26 -4.18
C ALA A 77 0.22 -5.24 -5.11
N CYS A 78 0.27 -3.97 -4.71
CA CYS A 78 1.07 -2.95 -5.40
C CYS A 78 2.57 -3.28 -5.33
N LEU A 79 3.09 -3.56 -4.13
CA LEU A 79 4.51 -3.92 -3.91
C LEU A 79 4.95 -5.15 -4.68
N ALA A 80 4.05 -6.12 -4.90
CA ALA A 80 4.34 -7.30 -5.72
C ALA A 80 4.66 -6.96 -7.19
N THR A 81 4.26 -5.78 -7.67
CA THR A 81 4.52 -5.32 -9.04
C THR A 81 5.54 -4.19 -9.09
N ARG A 82 5.59 -3.33 -8.07
CA ARG A 82 6.49 -2.18 -8.00
C ARG A 82 6.86 -1.89 -6.55
N ALA A 83 8.16 -1.91 -6.25
CA ALA A 83 8.70 -1.68 -4.91
C ALA A 83 9.27 -0.26 -4.69
N ASP A 84 9.30 0.62 -5.70
CA ASP A 84 9.95 1.92 -5.55
C ASP A 84 8.96 3.05 -5.29
N ASP A 85 9.14 3.71 -4.15
CA ASP A 85 8.57 5.00 -3.82
C ASP A 85 9.20 6.08 -4.72
N SER A 86 8.37 6.97 -5.26
CA SER A 86 8.81 8.06 -6.13
C SER A 86 7.75 9.15 -6.24
N ARG A 87 8.20 10.40 -6.27
CA ARG A 87 7.34 11.55 -6.60
C ARG A 87 6.84 11.53 -8.05
N ARG A 88 7.51 10.78 -8.94
CA ARG A 88 7.22 10.75 -10.38
C ARG A 88 7.20 9.32 -10.90
N ALA A 89 6.33 8.48 -10.34
CA ALA A 89 6.10 7.14 -10.85
C ALA A 89 5.27 7.21 -12.15
N ARG A 90 5.84 6.69 -13.25
CA ARG A 90 5.18 6.68 -14.56
C ARG A 90 4.06 5.64 -14.60
N THR A 91 2.86 6.04 -15.03
CA THR A 91 1.74 5.12 -15.27
C THR A 91 1.63 4.80 -16.76
N TYR A 92 0.51 5.14 -17.41
CA TYR A 92 0.31 4.93 -18.85
C TYR A 92 0.74 6.17 -19.65
N GLY A 93 1.40 5.94 -20.80
CA GLY A 93 1.79 7.02 -21.70
C GLY A 93 2.74 8.03 -21.05
N MET A 94 2.35 9.30 -21.02
CA MET A 94 3.10 10.41 -20.42
C MET A 94 2.58 10.85 -19.04
N HIS A 95 1.72 10.03 -18.41
CA HIS A 95 1.17 10.34 -17.09
C HIS A 95 2.09 9.86 -15.96
N PHE A 96 2.22 10.69 -14.94
CA PHE A 96 2.99 10.42 -13.72
C PHE A 96 2.12 10.64 -12.50
N VAL A 97 2.31 9.81 -11.48
CA VAL A 97 1.65 9.92 -10.17
C VAL A 97 2.70 9.86 -9.08
N GLN A 98 2.39 10.44 -7.91
CA GLN A 98 3.16 10.18 -6.71
C GLN A 98 2.80 8.80 -6.18
N CYS A 99 3.80 7.96 -5.95
CA CYS A 99 3.62 6.61 -5.45
C CYS A 99 4.54 6.43 -4.25
N PHE A 100 3.99 6.27 -3.06
CA PHE A 100 4.74 6.06 -1.83
C PHE A 100 4.21 4.82 -1.10
N VAL A 101 4.27 3.67 -1.76
CA VAL A 101 3.61 2.44 -1.28
C VAL A 101 4.17 1.99 0.06
N HIS A 102 5.49 2.05 0.25
CA HIS A 102 6.11 1.68 1.51
C HIS A 102 5.66 2.61 2.65
N ARG A 103 5.59 3.92 2.38
CA ARG A 103 5.07 4.92 3.33
C ARG A 103 3.61 4.68 3.72
N GLU A 104 2.75 4.44 2.72
CA GLU A 104 1.31 4.25 2.96
C GLU A 104 1.02 2.89 3.61
N LEU A 105 1.75 1.84 3.25
CA LEU A 105 1.69 0.55 3.94
C LEU A 105 2.08 0.70 5.41
N ALA A 106 3.16 1.42 5.70
CA ALA A 106 3.57 1.67 7.07
C ALA A 106 2.52 2.43 7.89
N ALA A 107 1.84 3.42 7.29
CA ALA A 107 0.75 4.11 7.96
C ALA A 107 -0.37 3.14 8.38
N VAL A 108 -0.75 2.22 7.50
CA VAL A 108 -1.73 1.16 7.82
C VAL A 108 -1.22 0.22 8.90
N LEU A 109 0.05 -0.19 8.84
CA LEU A 109 0.67 -1.06 9.85
C LEU A 109 0.71 -0.40 11.24
N ILE A 110 0.89 0.92 11.32
CA ILE A 110 0.80 1.68 12.58
C ILE A 110 -0.61 1.57 13.17
N GLU A 111 -1.66 1.80 12.38
CA GLU A 111 -3.05 1.68 12.86
C GLU A 111 -3.38 0.24 13.30
N ARG A 112 -2.70 -0.74 12.70
CA ARG A 112 -2.79 -2.15 13.08
C ARG A 112 -1.89 -2.57 14.25
N GLY A 113 -1.15 -1.64 14.85
CA GLY A 113 -0.24 -1.91 15.98
C GLY A 113 1.04 -2.68 15.62
N ARG A 114 1.33 -2.89 14.32
CA ARG A 114 2.49 -3.64 13.81
C ARG A 114 3.70 -2.72 13.64
N LEU A 115 4.13 -2.13 14.75
CA LEU A 115 5.09 -1.02 14.75
C LEU A 115 6.47 -1.40 14.18
N ASP A 116 6.96 -2.61 14.43
CA ASP A 116 8.28 -3.04 13.94
C ASP A 116 8.31 -3.20 12.42
N GLU A 117 7.22 -3.68 11.84
CA GLU A 117 7.09 -3.77 10.38
C GLU A 117 6.92 -2.38 9.78
N ALA A 118 6.05 -1.55 10.36
CA ALA A 118 5.85 -0.18 9.89
C ALA A 118 7.16 0.62 9.86
N GLU A 119 8.01 0.46 10.87
CA GLU A 119 9.28 1.16 10.95
C GLU A 119 10.26 0.73 9.85
N ARG A 120 10.32 -0.57 9.52
CA ARG A 120 11.13 -1.08 8.40
C ARG A 120 10.66 -0.50 7.07
N GLU A 121 9.36 -0.52 6.82
CA GLU A 121 8.74 0.03 5.62
C GLU A 121 8.99 1.54 5.51
N LEU A 122 8.90 2.31 6.61
CA LEU A 122 9.19 3.75 6.61
C LEU A 122 10.65 4.07 6.36
N ARG A 123 11.57 3.31 6.93
CA ARG A 123 13.01 3.50 6.66
C ARG A 123 13.33 3.24 5.20
N LEU A 124 12.73 2.20 4.62
CA LEU A 124 12.89 1.91 3.20
C LEU A 124 12.31 3.04 2.33
N SER A 125 11.09 3.49 2.64
CA SER A 125 10.46 4.64 1.95
C SER A 125 11.33 5.90 2.02
N ALA A 126 11.81 6.26 3.21
CA ALA A 126 12.63 7.44 3.41
C ALA A 126 13.99 7.35 2.70
N ALA A 127 14.57 6.15 2.60
CA ALA A 127 15.81 5.91 1.86
C ALA A 127 15.61 6.03 0.34
N GLN A 128 14.45 5.63 -0.19
CA GLN A 128 14.12 5.74 -1.61
C GLN A 128 13.73 7.17 -2.00
N GLU A 129 12.83 7.80 -1.25
CA GLU A 129 12.30 9.13 -1.52
C GLU A 129 11.92 9.84 -0.20
N PRO A 130 12.81 10.71 0.33
CA PRO A 130 12.56 11.45 1.57
C PRO A 130 11.24 12.22 1.53
N SER A 131 10.50 12.20 2.64
CA SER A 131 9.28 12.99 2.78
C SER A 131 8.96 13.30 4.24
N ALA A 132 8.43 14.50 4.48
CA ALA A 132 7.99 14.93 5.81
C ALA A 132 6.98 13.97 6.45
N LYS A 133 6.12 13.33 5.63
CA LYS A 133 5.18 12.30 6.13
C LYS A 133 5.91 11.07 6.65
N ALA A 134 7.00 10.62 6.01
CA ALA A 134 7.76 9.46 6.49
C ALA A 134 8.43 9.76 7.83
N GLU A 135 9.07 10.93 7.96
CA GLU A 135 9.67 11.42 9.20
C GLU A 135 8.64 11.54 10.34
N HIS A 136 7.49 12.14 10.04
CA HIS A 136 6.40 12.27 11.00
C HIS A 136 5.92 10.90 11.51
N LEU A 137 5.77 9.91 10.64
CA LEU A 137 5.32 8.58 11.03
C LEU A 137 6.39 7.82 11.83
N LEU A 138 7.69 8.01 11.54
CA LEU A 138 8.77 7.47 12.38
C LEU A 138 8.73 8.06 13.79
N GLN A 139 8.49 9.36 13.92
CA GLN A 139 8.32 10.00 15.23
C GLN A 139 7.08 9.46 15.94
N ARG A 140 5.96 9.26 15.22
CA ARG A 140 4.75 8.66 15.78
C ARG A 140 5.01 7.26 16.34
N ILE A 141 5.78 6.41 15.64
CA ILE A 141 6.19 5.09 16.13
C ILE A 141 6.99 5.22 17.43
N ALA A 142 7.96 6.15 17.47
CA ALA A 142 8.77 6.38 18.65
C ALA A 142 7.91 6.79 19.87
N THR A 143 6.95 7.70 19.67
CA THR A 143 5.98 8.11 20.69
C THR A 143 5.12 6.95 21.17
N LEU A 144 4.53 6.17 20.27
CA LEU A 144 3.70 5.02 20.64
C LEU A 144 4.47 4.00 21.48
N ARG A 145 5.74 3.73 21.13
CA ARG A 145 6.62 2.84 21.90
C ARG A 145 6.99 3.40 23.26
N ALA A 146 7.21 4.71 23.38
CA ALA A 146 7.47 5.35 24.67
C ALA A 146 6.25 5.24 25.58
N SER A 147 5.06 5.57 25.06
CA SER A 147 3.80 5.42 25.79
C SER A 147 3.55 3.99 26.26
N ALA A 148 3.82 2.98 25.42
CA ALA A 148 3.68 1.57 25.79
C ALA A 148 4.65 1.13 26.90
N ARG A 149 5.80 1.80 27.06
CA ARG A 149 6.80 1.54 28.11
C ARG A 149 6.63 2.39 29.36
N GLY A 150 5.64 3.29 29.39
CA GLY A 150 5.52 4.30 30.46
C GLY A 150 6.65 5.34 30.46
N ALA A 151 7.39 5.46 29.35
CA ALA A 151 8.46 6.43 29.20
C ALA A 151 7.91 7.76 28.64
N PRO A 152 8.48 8.92 29.02
CA PRO A 152 8.09 10.21 28.45
C PRO A 152 8.29 10.21 26.93
N ALA A 153 7.36 10.83 26.20
CA ALA A 153 7.38 10.88 24.74
C ALA A 153 8.67 11.54 24.22
N PRO A 154 9.26 11.04 23.11
CA PRO A 154 10.41 11.66 22.49
C PRO A 154 10.03 13.06 22.02
N GLN A 155 10.78 14.06 22.47
CA GLN A 155 10.57 15.45 22.06
C GLN A 155 10.89 15.60 20.57
N PRO A 156 10.09 16.33 19.79
CA PRO A 156 10.45 16.62 18.41
C PRO A 156 11.79 17.36 18.39
N ALA A 157 12.63 17.06 17.38
CA ALA A 157 13.86 17.83 17.17
C ALA A 157 13.48 19.32 17.09
N PRO A 158 14.23 20.22 17.76
CA PRO A 158 13.96 21.64 17.65
C PRO A 158 13.96 22.00 16.18
N ILE A 159 12.87 22.60 15.72
CA ILE A 159 12.81 23.23 14.40
C ILE A 159 13.86 24.33 14.49
N ALA A 160 15.06 24.07 13.93
CA ALA A 160 16.07 25.10 13.87
C ALA A 160 15.45 26.26 13.09
N ASP A 161 15.36 27.43 13.73
CA ASP A 161 14.97 28.73 13.17
C ASP A 161 15.98 29.22 12.09
N GLU A 162 16.54 28.30 11.30
CA GLU A 162 17.59 28.53 10.32
C GLU A 162 17.02 28.83 8.92
N LEU A 163 15.75 29.21 8.82
CA LEU A 163 15.15 29.73 7.58
C LEU A 163 14.72 31.21 7.65
N ALA A 164 15.00 31.90 8.76
CA ALA A 164 14.78 33.36 8.86
C ALA A 164 16.03 34.19 8.50
N ALA A 165 17.21 33.57 8.33
CA ALA A 165 18.47 34.28 8.09
C ALA A 165 18.88 34.40 6.61
N ALA A 166 18.08 33.91 5.65
CA ALA A 166 18.45 33.86 4.23
C ALA A 166 17.50 34.67 3.32
N VAL A 167 16.91 35.76 3.81
CA VAL A 167 16.30 36.77 2.93
C VAL A 167 17.40 37.80 2.59
N PRO A 168 17.99 37.77 1.37
CA PRO A 168 18.89 38.85 0.97
C PRO A 168 18.08 40.16 0.87
N PRO A 169 18.60 41.30 1.35
CA PRO A 169 17.94 42.58 1.19
C PRO A 169 17.85 42.94 -0.30
N SER A 170 16.61 43.12 -0.74
CA SER A 170 16.09 43.85 -1.89
C SER A 170 17.08 44.36 -2.95
N LEU A 171 16.90 43.87 -4.18
CA LEU A 171 17.35 44.52 -5.42
C LEU A 171 16.80 45.95 -5.48
N THR A 172 17.66 46.95 -5.30
CA THR A 172 17.39 48.32 -5.73
C THR A 172 17.46 48.38 -7.25
N LEU A 173 16.29 48.54 -7.89
CA LEU A 173 16.20 48.99 -9.28
C LEU A 173 16.96 50.33 -9.41
N HIS A 174 18.05 50.35 -10.17
CA HIS A 174 18.51 51.56 -10.82
C HIS A 174 17.79 51.65 -12.17
N SER A 175 16.88 52.61 -12.27
CA SER A 175 16.37 53.11 -13.54
C SER A 175 17.51 53.81 -14.30
N VAL A 176 17.64 53.49 -15.58
CA VAL A 176 18.27 54.33 -16.61
C VAL A 176 17.16 54.74 -17.57
#